data_AF-A0A2H8TY33-F1
#
_entry.id   AF-A0A2H8TY33-F1
#
_cell.length_a   1.000
_cell.length_b   1.000
_cell.length_c   1.000
_cell.angle_alpha   90.00
_cell.angle_beta   90.00
_cell.angle_gamma   90.00
#
_symmetry.space_group_name_H-M   'P 1'
#
loop_
_entity.id
_entity.type
_entity.pdbx_description
1 polymer ?
#
loop_
_entity_poly.entity_id
_entity_poly.type
_entity_poly.pdbx_seq_one_letter_code
_entity_poly.pdbx_strand_id
1 'polypeptide(L)'
;MRCLAPKLFQTNGIMCKYYSVIIVFLFGALSSIFFNKYWNYIQYIDDQTRHLIVHRPFSIIDFDDHEYVDSNQDAHELIIRETDVHVVSDQDNLEALMSLIAANEMKSMGKGEKALKLIEHGIALAPKNPDLLNGYGELIETLRNDILTADQMYYQALIYSPKHKEALINRKRTQIIVDDLDWQQLKRIDEKRDKMALISDSNMAFRRAKKEAYFQHIYHTVGIEGNRMSLSETRSILETRMAIGGRSIAEHNEIIGLEAALKYINATLINRLGSISVEDILEIHKRVMGFVDPLESGVFRQTQVFVGGHVPPGPSHIGTLMENFSLWLNSESTLRLHPVRFAALAHYKLVHIHPFTDGNGRTSRLLMNMILMQAGYPPVIIPKGERHKYYRTLEFANKGDIRPFLRFIAECTERTLNQFLLSTTTEFSTDIPELDYDNIIINES
;
A
#
# COMPACT_ATOMS: atom_id res chain seq x y z
N MET A 1 24.59 20.87 -85.62
CA MET A 1 24.60 22.35 -85.68
C MET A 1 25.23 22.91 -84.40
N ARG A 2 25.58 24.19 -84.34
CA ARG A 2 26.16 24.85 -83.14
C ARG A 2 25.06 25.46 -82.23
N CYS A 3 25.50 26.05 -81.11
CA CYS A 3 24.78 26.93 -80.18
C CYS A 3 23.95 26.22 -79.09
N LEU A 4 23.85 26.72 -77.85
CA LEU A 4 24.59 27.79 -77.15
C LEU A 4 24.53 27.54 -75.62
N ALA A 5 25.45 28.10 -74.84
CA ALA A 5 25.39 28.12 -73.37
C ALA A 5 24.71 29.41 -72.86
N PRO A 6 24.23 29.45 -71.60
CA PRO A 6 25.05 30.11 -70.58
C PRO A 6 25.01 29.49 -69.16
N LYS A 7 25.90 29.98 -68.28
CA LYS A 7 25.98 29.65 -66.85
C LYS A 7 24.91 30.40 -66.03
N LEU A 8 24.47 29.86 -64.89
CA LEU A 8 24.03 30.63 -63.71
C LEU A 8 23.93 29.75 -62.44
N PHE A 9 23.99 30.40 -61.26
CA PHE A 9 23.82 29.86 -59.89
C PHE A 9 24.67 28.65 -59.42
N GLN A 10 25.84 28.96 -58.84
CA GLN A 10 26.71 28.01 -58.14
C GLN A 10 26.88 28.38 -56.64
N THR A 11 25.78 28.60 -55.90
CA THR A 11 25.83 29.15 -54.52
C THR A 11 24.98 28.45 -53.45
N ASN A 12 24.00 27.60 -53.80
CA ASN A 12 23.04 27.05 -52.82
C ASN A 12 23.43 25.69 -52.20
N GLY A 13 24.53 25.07 -52.63
CA GLY A 13 24.87 23.67 -52.30
C GLY A 13 25.33 23.38 -50.86
N ILE A 14 25.69 24.41 -50.08
CA ILE A 14 26.26 24.25 -48.73
C ILE A 14 25.16 24.32 -47.65
N MET A 15 24.29 25.34 -47.71
CA MET A 15 23.19 25.51 -46.75
C MET A 15 22.24 24.32 -46.74
N CYS A 16 21.89 23.78 -47.92
CA CYS A 16 20.98 22.65 -48.04
C CYS A 16 21.50 21.38 -47.34
N LYS A 17 22.83 21.15 -47.38
CA LYS A 17 23.45 20.00 -46.70
C LYS A 17 23.37 20.11 -45.17
N TYR A 18 23.60 21.29 -44.61
CA TYR A 18 23.46 21.51 -43.15
C TYR A 18 22.02 21.25 -42.68
N TYR A 19 21.02 21.78 -43.39
CA TYR A 19 19.61 21.50 -43.07
C TYR A 19 19.28 20.00 -43.17
N SER A 20 19.76 19.28 -44.18
CA SER A 20 19.52 17.83 -44.28
C SER A 20 20.13 17.03 -43.11
N VAL A 21 21.33 17.39 -42.63
CA VAL A 21 21.97 16.71 -41.50
C VAL A 21 21.23 16.98 -40.20
N ILE A 22 20.82 18.24 -39.96
CA ILE A 22 20.04 18.61 -38.77
C ILE A 22 18.67 17.91 -38.76
N ILE A 23 17.98 17.87 -39.91
CA ILE A 23 16.68 17.16 -40.03
C ILE A 23 16.84 15.66 -39.74
N VAL A 24 17.88 15.00 -40.29
CA VAL A 24 18.15 13.58 -40.00
C VAL A 24 18.48 13.34 -38.53
N PHE A 25 19.26 14.23 -37.88
CA PHE A 25 19.53 14.13 -36.45
C PHE A 25 18.28 14.33 -35.59
N LEU A 26 17.42 15.30 -35.92
CA LEU A 26 16.15 15.52 -35.23
C LEU A 26 15.19 14.34 -35.42
N PHE A 27 15.09 13.78 -36.62
CA PHE A 27 14.29 12.58 -36.88
C PHE A 27 14.85 11.35 -36.14
N GLY A 28 16.17 11.19 -36.08
CA GLY A 28 16.83 10.14 -35.30
C GLY A 28 16.59 10.28 -33.80
N ALA A 29 16.68 11.49 -33.25
CA ALA A 29 16.40 11.77 -31.83
C ALA A 29 14.92 11.57 -31.48
N LEU A 30 14.00 12.09 -32.30
CA LEU A 30 12.55 11.89 -32.12
C LEU A 30 12.18 10.42 -32.27
N SER A 31 12.73 9.72 -33.26
CA SER A 31 12.55 8.27 -33.43
C SER A 31 13.08 7.51 -32.22
N SER A 32 14.28 7.82 -31.72
CA SER A 32 14.84 7.19 -30.51
C SER A 32 13.96 7.42 -29.28
N ILE A 33 13.47 8.64 -29.05
CA ILE A 33 12.55 8.96 -27.94
C ILE A 33 11.22 8.20 -28.10
N PHE A 34 10.66 8.15 -29.31
CA PHE A 34 9.39 7.46 -29.57
C PHE A 34 9.54 5.94 -29.47
N PHE A 35 10.66 5.38 -29.94
CA PHE A 35 10.97 3.95 -29.91
C PHE A 35 11.30 3.48 -28.50
N ASN A 36 12.01 4.29 -27.69
CA ASN A 36 12.21 4.06 -26.26
C ASN A 36 10.88 4.11 -25.50
N LYS A 37 10.06 5.16 -25.71
CA LYS A 37 8.73 5.26 -25.10
C LYS A 37 7.79 4.13 -25.53
N TYR A 38 7.89 3.67 -26.78
CA TYR A 38 7.14 2.53 -27.30
C TYR A 38 7.65 1.21 -26.72
N TRP A 39 8.97 1.00 -26.58
CA TRP A 39 9.51 -0.19 -25.90
C TRP A 39 9.12 -0.24 -24.43
N ASN A 40 9.18 0.88 -23.72
CA ASN A 40 8.74 0.94 -22.31
C ASN A 40 7.23 0.69 -22.20
N TYR A 41 6.44 1.10 -23.20
CA TYR A 41 5.00 0.77 -23.27
C TYR A 41 4.73 -0.71 -23.62
N ILE A 42 5.54 -1.30 -24.49
CA ILE A 42 5.49 -2.75 -24.80
C ILE A 42 5.93 -3.59 -23.60
N GLN A 43 7.00 -3.22 -22.90
CA GLN A 43 7.40 -3.85 -21.63
C GLN A 43 6.36 -3.65 -20.53
N TYR A 44 5.75 -2.47 -20.43
CA TYR A 44 4.64 -2.23 -19.51
C TYR A 44 3.46 -3.17 -19.78
N ILE A 45 3.12 -3.44 -21.05
CA ILE A 45 2.10 -4.43 -21.42
C ILE A 45 2.56 -5.87 -21.13
N ASP A 46 3.80 -6.24 -21.49
CA ASP A 46 4.37 -7.57 -21.27
C ASP A 46 4.41 -7.93 -19.78
N ASP A 47 4.97 -7.05 -18.93
CA ASP A 47 5.03 -7.22 -17.48
C ASP A 47 3.62 -7.16 -16.84
N GLN A 48 2.67 -6.37 -17.36
CA GLN A 48 1.27 -6.46 -16.92
C GLN A 48 0.62 -7.81 -17.28
N THR A 49 1.08 -8.51 -18.32
CA THR A 49 0.66 -9.88 -18.61
C THR A 49 1.44 -10.96 -17.87
N ARG A 50 2.59 -10.67 -17.23
CA ARG A 50 3.32 -11.68 -16.43
C ARG A 50 2.59 -12.10 -15.16
N HIS A 51 1.66 -11.28 -14.65
CA HIS A 51 0.76 -11.68 -13.57
C HIS A 51 -0.25 -12.77 -13.98
N LEU A 52 -0.32 -13.15 -15.27
CA LEU A 52 -1.05 -14.32 -15.78
C LEU A 52 -0.22 -15.61 -15.72
N ILE A 53 1.04 -15.57 -15.27
CA ILE A 53 1.81 -16.77 -14.96
C ILE A 53 1.18 -17.40 -13.71
N VAL A 54 0.73 -18.66 -13.84
CA VAL A 54 0.14 -19.42 -12.72
C VAL A 54 1.26 -19.85 -11.77
N HIS A 55 1.63 -18.96 -10.86
CA HIS A 55 2.48 -19.27 -9.72
C HIS A 55 1.76 -20.27 -8.80
N ARG A 56 2.51 -21.12 -8.10
CA ARG A 56 1.92 -21.97 -7.06
C ARG A 56 1.50 -21.10 -5.88
N PRO A 57 0.30 -21.31 -5.31
CA PRO A 57 -0.12 -20.58 -4.13
C PRO A 57 0.74 -20.94 -2.92
N PHE A 58 0.91 -20.00 -1.99
CA PHE A 58 1.73 -20.13 -0.79
C PHE A 58 0.86 -20.54 0.41
N SER A 59 0.90 -21.81 0.83
CA SER A 59 0.34 -22.21 2.14
C SER A 59 1.37 -22.05 3.27
N ILE A 60 0.87 -21.69 4.46
CA ILE A 60 1.65 -21.67 5.71
C ILE A 60 1.52 -22.99 6.47
N ILE A 61 0.30 -23.56 6.49
CA ILE A 61 -0.12 -24.74 7.27
C ILE A 61 -1.28 -25.43 6.55
N ASP A 62 -1.27 -26.75 6.45
CA ASP A 62 -2.35 -27.56 5.86
C ASP A 62 -3.13 -28.31 6.99
N PHE A 63 -4.47 -28.26 7.02
CA PHE A 63 -5.36 -28.97 7.97
C PHE A 63 -6.80 -29.13 7.42
N ASP A 64 -7.52 -30.20 7.81
CA ASP A 64 -8.86 -30.58 7.30
C ASP A 64 -10.08 -30.03 8.11
N ASP A 65 -11.32 -30.33 7.65
CA ASP A 65 -12.56 -29.50 7.73
C ASP A 65 -13.70 -29.87 8.73
N HIS A 66 -14.83 -29.10 8.63
CA HIS A 66 -16.26 -29.29 9.04
C HIS A 66 -16.80 -28.38 10.20
N GLU A 67 -17.60 -27.32 9.94
CA GLU A 67 -19.09 -27.19 9.72
C GLU A 67 -19.93 -26.98 11.03
N TYR A 68 -21.08 -26.27 11.13
CA TYR A 68 -22.21 -25.97 10.21
C TYR A 68 -22.97 -24.60 10.53
N VAL A 69 -24.12 -24.30 9.88
CA VAL A 69 -24.95 -23.02 9.92
C VAL A 69 -25.97 -22.92 11.11
N ASP A 70 -26.93 -21.99 11.34
CA ASP A 70 -27.86 -21.05 10.60
C ASP A 70 -28.61 -20.10 11.62
N SER A 71 -29.47 -19.06 11.40
CA SER A 71 -29.64 -17.86 10.49
C SER A 71 -30.71 -16.84 11.05
N ASN A 72 -30.94 -15.65 10.40
CA ASN A 72 -32.16 -14.78 10.39
C ASN A 72 -32.64 -13.96 11.65
N GLN A 73 -33.35 -12.80 11.61
CA GLN A 73 -33.71 -11.81 10.54
C GLN A 73 -34.23 -10.42 11.09
N ASP A 74 -34.33 -9.43 10.17
CA ASP A 74 -35.20 -8.21 10.12
C ASP A 74 -34.96 -6.96 11.04
N ALA A 75 -35.49 -5.80 10.61
CA ALA A 75 -35.07 -4.43 11.02
C ALA A 75 -36.20 -3.36 10.91
N HIS A 76 -35.96 -2.08 11.29
CA HIS A 76 -36.57 -0.88 10.63
C HIS A 76 -36.05 0.53 11.07
N GLU A 77 -35.76 1.38 10.06
CA GLU A 77 -35.91 2.86 9.97
C GLU A 77 -34.96 3.87 10.69
N LEU A 78 -34.89 5.11 10.16
CA LEU A 78 -33.84 6.14 10.39
C LEU A 78 -34.34 7.48 10.94
N ILE A 79 -33.47 8.21 11.63
CA ILE A 79 -33.47 9.70 11.71
C ILE A 79 -32.03 10.22 11.53
N ILE A 80 -31.84 11.26 10.72
CA ILE A 80 -30.54 11.92 10.45
C ILE A 80 -30.52 13.32 11.11
N ARG A 81 -29.36 13.72 11.67
CA ARG A 81 -28.99 15.14 11.91
C ARG A 81 -27.51 15.37 11.59
N GLU A 82 -27.18 16.63 11.35
CA GLU A 82 -25.94 17.07 10.68
C GLU A 82 -24.73 17.26 11.63
N THR A 83 -23.57 17.51 11.03
CA THR A 83 -22.24 17.48 11.63
C THR A 83 -21.78 18.81 12.22
N ASP A 84 -21.04 18.77 13.34
CA ASP A 84 -20.17 19.87 13.76
C ASP A 84 -18.84 19.86 12.97
N VAL A 85 -18.34 21.05 12.62
CA VAL A 85 -17.08 21.27 11.90
C VAL A 85 -16.19 22.21 12.70
N HIS A 86 -14.98 21.76 13.06
CA HIS A 86 -13.99 22.64 13.68
C HIS A 86 -13.48 23.70 12.69
N VAL A 87 -13.72 24.97 13.05
CA VAL A 87 -13.24 26.16 12.34
C VAL A 87 -11.83 26.52 12.82
N VAL A 88 -10.93 26.84 11.88
CA VAL A 88 -9.57 27.36 12.13
C VAL A 88 -9.61 28.89 12.15
N SER A 89 -8.77 29.56 12.96
CA SER A 89 -8.83 31.02 13.06
C SER A 89 -8.11 31.75 11.91
N ASP A 90 -8.52 32.99 11.63
CA ASP A 90 -7.85 33.83 10.64
C ASP A 90 -6.42 34.23 11.05
N GLN A 91 -6.11 34.21 12.35
CA GLN A 91 -4.80 34.56 12.88
C GLN A 91 -3.74 33.48 12.57
N ASP A 92 -4.10 32.20 12.73
CA ASP A 92 -3.20 31.07 12.44
C ASP A 92 -2.77 31.06 10.97
N ASN A 93 -3.69 31.41 10.07
CA ASN A 93 -3.45 31.50 8.63
C ASN A 93 -2.46 32.61 8.25
N LEU A 94 -2.45 33.73 9.00
CA LEU A 94 -1.52 34.84 8.78
C LEU A 94 -0.09 34.47 9.20
N GLU A 95 0.07 33.86 10.38
CA GLU A 95 1.38 33.42 10.90
C GLU A 95 1.99 32.30 10.03
N ALA A 96 1.15 31.38 9.53
CA ALA A 96 1.53 30.37 8.56
C ALA A 96 2.05 30.98 7.23
N LEU A 97 1.40 32.04 6.73
CA LEU A 97 1.85 32.74 5.52
C LEU A 97 3.16 33.51 5.75
N MET A 98 3.33 34.16 6.91
CA MET A 98 4.60 34.79 7.28
C MET A 98 5.75 33.78 7.36
N SER A 99 5.47 32.57 7.85
CA SER A 99 6.43 31.46 7.91
C SER A 99 6.90 31.02 6.50
N LEU A 100 6.00 31.00 5.51
CA LEU A 100 6.35 30.72 4.11
C LEU A 100 7.25 31.82 3.48
N ILE A 101 6.98 33.10 3.79
CA ILE A 101 7.81 34.22 3.31
C ILE A 101 9.23 34.10 3.91
N ALA A 102 9.34 33.95 5.23
CA ALA A 102 10.60 33.79 5.92
C ALA A 102 11.39 32.55 5.43
N ALA A 103 10.70 31.45 5.11
CA ALA A 103 11.33 30.27 4.51
C ALA A 103 11.91 30.56 3.13
N ASN A 104 11.22 31.29 2.27
CA ASN A 104 11.72 31.67 0.94
C ASN A 104 12.93 32.64 1.02
N GLU A 105 12.97 33.51 2.02
CA GLU A 105 14.17 34.30 2.33
C GLU A 105 15.33 33.43 2.82
N MET A 106 15.08 32.44 3.70
CA MET A 106 16.13 31.49 4.10
C MET A 106 16.61 30.62 2.92
N LYS A 107 15.72 30.25 1.98
CA LYS A 107 16.03 29.53 0.72
C LYS A 107 16.97 30.35 -0.15
N SER A 108 16.68 31.63 -0.38
CA SER A 108 17.54 32.53 -1.19
C SER A 108 18.87 32.87 -0.51
N MET A 109 18.93 32.88 0.82
CA MET A 109 20.17 32.97 1.60
C MET A 109 20.98 31.66 1.68
N GLY A 110 20.57 30.59 0.97
CA GLY A 110 21.25 29.28 0.98
C GLY A 110 21.08 28.47 2.27
N LYS A 111 20.21 28.90 3.20
CA LYS A 111 20.00 28.31 4.53
C LYS A 111 18.89 27.26 4.50
N GLY A 112 19.01 26.27 3.61
CA GLY A 112 17.96 25.28 3.30
C GLY A 112 17.30 24.63 4.52
N GLU A 113 18.08 24.06 5.44
CA GLU A 113 17.55 23.42 6.67
C GLU A 113 16.87 24.41 7.64
N LYS A 114 17.10 25.72 7.52
CA LYS A 114 16.32 26.74 8.25
C LYS A 114 15.02 27.09 7.52
N ALA A 115 15.05 27.14 6.19
CA ALA A 115 13.84 27.30 5.37
C ALA A 115 12.86 26.13 5.62
N LEU A 116 13.37 24.90 5.67
CA LEU A 116 12.55 23.70 5.88
C LEU A 116 11.79 23.77 7.21
N LYS A 117 12.49 24.05 8.32
CA LYS A 117 11.90 24.16 9.66
C LYS A 117 10.85 25.28 9.77
N LEU A 118 11.01 26.37 9.01
CA LEU A 118 10.02 27.44 8.93
C LEU A 118 8.75 26.98 8.18
N ILE A 119 8.87 26.19 7.11
CA ILE A 119 7.70 25.61 6.43
C ILE A 119 7.06 24.49 7.26
N GLU A 120 7.84 23.66 7.95
CA GLU A 120 7.31 22.65 8.89
C GLU A 120 6.45 23.29 9.98
N HIS A 121 6.89 24.43 10.53
CA HIS A 121 6.10 25.23 11.48
C HIS A 121 4.84 25.83 10.83
N GLY A 122 4.94 26.42 9.64
CA GLY A 122 3.78 26.94 8.90
C GLY A 122 2.74 25.86 8.57
N ILE A 123 3.18 24.64 8.23
CA ILE A 123 2.30 23.47 8.00
C ILE A 123 1.67 22.98 9.31
N ALA A 124 2.35 23.08 10.45
CA ALA A 124 1.76 22.75 11.74
C ALA A 124 0.61 23.70 12.13
N LEU A 125 0.71 24.98 11.75
CA LEU A 125 -0.34 25.99 11.93
C LEU A 125 -1.48 25.84 10.91
N ALA A 126 -1.15 25.74 9.61
CA ALA A 126 -2.12 25.68 8.52
C ALA A 126 -1.94 24.44 7.61
N PRO A 127 -2.24 23.21 8.10
CA PRO A 127 -1.96 21.95 7.39
C PRO A 127 -2.79 21.69 6.11
N LYS A 128 -3.65 22.64 5.73
CA LYS A 128 -4.46 22.62 4.50
C LYS A 128 -4.04 23.69 3.48
N ASN A 129 -3.02 24.50 3.79
CA ASN A 129 -2.58 25.60 2.93
C ASN A 129 -1.82 25.07 1.69
N PRO A 130 -2.28 25.32 0.45
CA PRO A 130 -1.64 24.79 -0.76
C PRO A 130 -0.24 25.34 -1.03
N ASP A 131 -0.01 26.63 -0.74
CA ASP A 131 1.24 27.33 -1.03
C ASP A 131 2.37 26.82 -0.13
N LEU A 132 2.08 26.58 1.15
CA LEU A 132 2.98 25.93 2.10
C LEU A 132 3.33 24.50 1.70
N LEU A 133 2.32 23.71 1.29
CA LEU A 133 2.53 22.32 0.83
C LEU A 133 3.40 22.28 -0.45
N ASN A 134 3.15 23.15 -1.43
CA ASN A 134 4.02 23.26 -2.61
C ASN A 134 5.44 23.71 -2.26
N GLY A 135 5.58 24.75 -1.43
CA GLY A 135 6.89 25.26 -0.99
C GLY A 135 7.72 24.21 -0.22
N TYR A 136 7.06 23.38 0.60
CA TYR A 136 7.69 22.26 1.29
C TYR A 136 8.19 21.19 0.31
N GLY A 137 7.36 20.84 -0.69
CA GLY A 137 7.74 19.91 -1.75
C GLY A 137 9.00 20.37 -2.50
N GLU A 138 9.05 21.63 -2.91
CA GLU A 138 10.21 22.20 -3.60
C GLU A 138 11.48 22.21 -2.72
N LEU A 139 11.35 22.49 -1.42
CA LEU A 139 12.48 22.43 -0.49
C LEU A 139 13.00 21.01 -0.33
N ILE A 140 12.13 20.02 -0.10
CA ILE A 140 12.53 18.61 0.02
C ILE A 140 13.20 18.12 -1.26
N GLU A 141 12.61 18.42 -2.42
CA GLU A 141 13.13 18.00 -3.71
C GLU A 141 14.54 18.58 -3.95
N THR A 142 14.75 19.87 -3.63
CA THR A 142 16.04 20.56 -3.82
C THR A 142 17.11 20.16 -2.79
N LEU A 143 16.72 19.95 -1.53
CA LEU A 143 17.66 19.77 -0.41
C LEU A 143 17.98 18.31 -0.09
N ARG A 144 17.02 17.40 -0.32
CA ARG A 144 17.10 16.00 0.09
C ARG A 144 16.92 15.01 -1.07
N ASN A 145 16.61 15.50 -2.28
CA ASN A 145 16.32 14.68 -3.48
C ASN A 145 15.19 13.65 -3.27
N ASP A 146 14.33 13.84 -2.27
CA ASP A 146 13.18 12.97 -1.99
C ASP A 146 11.98 13.38 -2.84
N ILE A 147 11.99 12.88 -4.07
CA ILE A 147 10.95 13.10 -5.07
C ILE A 147 9.61 12.46 -4.62
N LEU A 148 9.64 11.40 -3.81
CA LEU A 148 8.43 10.68 -3.36
C LEU A 148 7.61 11.54 -2.38
N THR A 149 8.26 12.14 -1.39
CA THR A 149 7.60 13.08 -0.47
C THR A 149 7.23 14.38 -1.18
N ALA A 150 8.10 14.93 -2.04
CA ALA A 150 7.78 16.14 -2.79
C ALA A 150 6.52 15.98 -3.65
N ASP A 151 6.41 14.88 -4.40
CA ASP A 151 5.23 14.53 -5.20
C ASP A 151 3.94 14.37 -4.38
N GLN A 152 4.05 13.76 -3.19
CA GLN A 152 2.93 13.67 -2.25
C GLN A 152 2.47 15.06 -1.78
N MET A 153 3.40 15.97 -1.49
CA MET A 153 3.08 17.34 -1.05
C MET A 153 2.43 18.15 -2.19
N TYR A 154 2.95 18.06 -3.41
CA TYR A 154 2.30 18.67 -4.59
C TYR A 154 0.89 18.11 -4.82
N TYR A 155 0.67 16.80 -4.62
CA TYR A 155 -0.66 16.20 -4.72
C TYR A 155 -1.62 16.68 -3.62
N GLN A 156 -1.14 16.83 -2.38
CA GLN A 156 -1.94 17.36 -1.27
C GLN A 156 -2.31 18.84 -1.47
N ALA A 157 -1.41 19.66 -2.01
CA ALA A 157 -1.75 21.02 -2.44
C ALA A 157 -2.88 21.05 -3.47
N LEU A 158 -2.92 20.07 -4.40
CA LEU A 158 -3.96 19.95 -5.43
C LEU A 158 -5.28 19.37 -4.92
N ILE A 159 -5.30 18.60 -3.83
CA ILE A 159 -6.54 18.19 -3.15
C ILE A 159 -7.26 19.42 -2.59
N TYR A 160 -6.52 20.33 -1.94
CA TYR A 160 -7.11 21.54 -1.36
C TYR A 160 -7.32 22.67 -2.37
N SER A 161 -6.49 22.76 -3.42
CA SER A 161 -6.64 23.74 -4.51
C SER A 161 -6.33 23.12 -5.89
N PRO A 162 -7.33 22.50 -6.55
CA PRO A 162 -7.16 21.84 -7.86
C PRO A 162 -6.70 22.74 -9.02
N LYS A 163 -6.65 24.07 -8.81
CA LYS A 163 -6.22 25.08 -9.79
C LYS A 163 -4.86 25.72 -9.46
N HIS A 164 -4.18 25.27 -8.40
CA HIS A 164 -2.89 25.81 -7.98
C HIS A 164 -1.79 25.52 -9.02
N LYS A 165 -1.28 26.59 -9.67
CA LYS A 165 -0.46 26.49 -10.89
C LYS A 165 0.86 25.76 -10.71
N GLU A 166 1.64 26.15 -9.70
CA GLU A 166 2.99 25.60 -9.52
C GLU A 166 2.93 24.12 -9.14
N ALA A 167 2.02 23.75 -8.23
CA ALA A 167 1.77 22.33 -7.90
C ALA A 167 1.30 21.51 -9.12
N LEU A 168 0.50 22.07 -10.04
CA LEU A 168 0.14 21.39 -11.29
C LEU A 168 1.35 21.16 -12.21
N ILE A 169 2.34 22.07 -12.21
CA ILE A 169 3.57 21.94 -13.02
C ILE A 169 4.52 20.93 -12.36
N ASN A 170 4.79 21.12 -11.06
CA ASN A 170 5.64 20.27 -10.24
C ASN A 170 5.13 18.82 -10.23
N ARG A 171 3.84 18.59 -9.95
CA ARG A 171 3.23 17.25 -9.94
C ARG A 171 3.31 16.56 -11.30
N LYS A 172 3.09 17.27 -12.42
CA LYS A 172 3.22 16.67 -13.77
C LYS A 172 4.64 16.20 -14.08
N ARG A 173 5.65 16.89 -13.53
CA ARG A 173 7.07 16.56 -13.69
C ARG A 173 7.47 15.40 -12.77
N THR A 174 7.12 15.46 -11.49
CA THR A 174 7.47 14.40 -10.52
C THR A 174 6.70 13.12 -10.75
N GLN A 175 5.43 13.18 -11.17
CA GLN A 175 4.60 11.99 -11.38
C GLN A 175 5.28 10.93 -12.25
N ILE A 176 5.89 11.34 -13.37
CA ILE A 176 6.50 10.39 -14.32
C ILE A 176 7.68 9.65 -13.68
N ILE A 177 8.45 10.33 -12.83
CA ILE A 177 9.58 9.75 -12.09
C ILE A 177 9.06 8.82 -10.98
N VAL A 178 8.01 9.24 -10.29
CA VAL A 178 7.41 8.52 -9.17
C VAL A 178 6.67 7.25 -9.61
N ASP A 179 5.97 7.30 -10.74
CA ASP A 179 5.29 6.14 -11.33
C ASP A 179 6.31 5.08 -11.82
N ASP A 180 7.51 5.50 -12.27
CA ASP A 180 8.64 4.62 -12.60
C ASP A 180 9.31 4.03 -11.35
N LEU A 181 9.59 4.84 -10.31
CA LEU A 181 10.12 4.36 -9.03
C LEU A 181 9.20 3.31 -8.38
N ASP A 182 7.88 3.54 -8.40
CA ASP A 182 6.88 2.58 -7.91
C ASP A 182 6.88 1.28 -8.72
N TRP A 183 7.07 1.35 -10.05
CA TRP A 183 7.19 0.17 -10.90
C TRP A 183 8.50 -0.60 -10.64
N GLN A 184 9.63 0.10 -10.49
CA GLN A 184 10.91 -0.52 -10.15
C GLN A 184 10.85 -1.25 -8.80
N GLN A 185 10.16 -0.70 -7.79
CA GLN A 185 9.97 -1.40 -6.51
C GLN A 185 9.20 -2.71 -6.69
N LEU A 186 8.08 -2.66 -7.41
CA LEU A 186 7.24 -3.84 -7.67
C LEU A 186 8.02 -4.92 -8.44
N LYS A 187 8.82 -4.55 -9.44
CA LYS A 187 9.70 -5.48 -10.16
C LYS A 187 10.73 -6.16 -9.25
N ARG A 188 11.39 -5.42 -8.33
CA ARG A 188 12.31 -6.04 -7.35
C ARG A 188 11.61 -7.01 -6.41
N ILE A 189 10.36 -6.75 -6.06
CA ILE A 189 9.52 -7.62 -5.24
C ILE A 189 9.21 -8.93 -5.99
N ASP A 190 8.86 -8.86 -7.28
CA ASP A 190 8.64 -10.03 -8.13
C ASP A 190 9.91 -10.88 -8.29
N GLU A 191 11.05 -10.24 -8.56
CA GLU A 191 12.35 -10.91 -8.61
C GLU A 191 12.76 -11.58 -7.28
N LYS A 192 12.17 -11.17 -6.15
CA LYS A 192 12.38 -11.79 -4.82
C LYS A 192 11.36 -12.90 -4.55
N ARG A 193 10.09 -12.74 -4.93
CA ARG A 193 9.08 -13.80 -4.93
C ARG A 193 9.58 -15.01 -5.72
N ASP A 194 10.06 -14.79 -6.94
CA ASP A 194 10.47 -15.89 -7.83
C ASP A 194 11.72 -16.61 -7.32
N LYS A 195 12.66 -15.90 -6.69
CA LYS A 195 13.80 -16.51 -5.96
C LYS A 195 13.33 -17.34 -4.77
N MET A 196 12.32 -16.88 -4.02
CA MET A 196 11.75 -17.62 -2.90
C MET A 196 11.00 -18.88 -3.36
N ALA A 197 10.27 -18.80 -4.48
CA ALA A 197 9.51 -19.91 -5.06
C ALA A 197 10.38 -21.06 -5.60
N LEU A 198 11.69 -20.84 -5.78
CA LEU A 198 12.67 -21.89 -6.11
C LEU A 198 13.15 -22.69 -4.88
N ILE A 199 12.81 -22.25 -3.66
CA ILE A 199 13.21 -22.95 -2.43
C ILE A 199 12.25 -24.12 -2.20
N SER A 200 12.81 -25.33 -2.11
CA SER A 200 12.03 -26.54 -1.82
C SER A 200 11.37 -26.48 -0.44
N ASP A 201 10.08 -26.83 -0.34
CA ASP A 201 9.37 -27.01 0.93
C ASP A 201 9.98 -28.11 1.83
N SER A 202 10.86 -28.97 1.30
CA SER A 202 11.66 -29.90 2.12
C SER A 202 12.81 -29.22 2.90
N ASN A 203 13.14 -27.97 2.61
CA ASN A 203 14.18 -27.23 3.32
C ASN A 203 13.73 -26.91 4.76
N MET A 204 14.41 -27.49 5.74
CA MET A 204 14.08 -27.33 7.17
C MET A 204 14.17 -25.88 7.67
N ALA A 205 15.08 -25.06 7.13
CA ALA A 205 15.16 -23.64 7.46
C ALA A 205 13.96 -22.86 6.88
N PHE A 206 13.53 -23.18 5.66
CA PHE A 206 12.33 -22.59 5.04
C PHE A 206 11.05 -22.97 5.80
N ARG A 207 10.93 -24.24 6.24
CA ARG A 207 9.82 -24.69 7.11
C ARG A 207 9.83 -24.00 8.48
N ARG A 208 11.02 -23.78 9.08
CA ARG A 208 11.18 -23.00 10.31
C ARG A 208 10.74 -21.55 10.10
N ALA A 209 11.15 -20.92 9.01
CA ALA A 209 10.75 -19.56 8.64
C ALA A 209 9.23 -19.44 8.42
N LYS A 210 8.59 -20.38 7.71
CA LYS A 210 7.12 -20.43 7.55
C LYS A 210 6.41 -20.50 8.90
N LYS A 211 6.87 -21.36 9.82
CA LYS A 211 6.29 -21.51 11.17
C LYS A 211 6.52 -20.26 12.03
N GLU A 212 7.68 -19.62 11.95
CA GLU A 212 7.98 -18.39 12.70
C GLU A 212 7.14 -17.22 12.19
N ALA A 213 7.06 -17.03 10.86
CA ALA A 213 6.23 -16.00 10.22
C ALA A 213 4.74 -16.13 10.58
N TYR A 214 4.23 -17.36 10.78
CA TYR A 214 2.87 -17.60 11.28
C TYR A 214 2.63 -16.94 12.65
N PHE A 215 3.50 -17.22 13.63
CA PHE A 215 3.40 -16.64 14.97
C PHE A 215 3.57 -15.11 14.96
N GLN A 216 4.54 -14.62 14.18
CA GLN A 216 4.81 -13.19 14.05
C GLN A 216 3.65 -12.43 13.38
N HIS A 217 3.04 -13.00 12.33
CA HIS A 217 1.84 -12.44 11.71
C HIS A 217 0.69 -12.31 12.72
N ILE A 218 0.40 -13.37 13.49
CA ILE A 218 -0.66 -13.38 14.51
C ILE A 218 -0.38 -12.30 15.58
N TYR A 219 0.82 -12.34 16.18
CA TYR A 219 1.28 -11.39 17.20
C TYR A 219 1.17 -9.92 16.75
N HIS A 220 1.65 -9.61 15.54
CA HIS A 220 1.64 -8.23 15.05
C HIS A 220 0.23 -7.77 14.66
N THR A 221 -0.60 -8.62 14.05
CA THR A 221 -1.94 -8.18 13.61
C THR A 221 -2.93 -7.99 14.77
N VAL A 222 -2.80 -8.71 15.90
CA VAL A 222 -3.56 -8.38 17.13
C VAL A 222 -2.95 -7.19 17.88
N GLY A 223 -1.61 -7.10 17.90
CA GLY A 223 -0.90 -5.97 18.51
C GLY A 223 -1.14 -4.62 17.80
N ILE A 224 -1.49 -4.63 16.51
CA ILE A 224 -1.91 -3.43 15.76
C ILE A 224 -3.26 -2.89 16.27
N GLU A 225 -4.18 -3.72 16.75
CA GLU A 225 -5.46 -3.24 17.29
C GLU A 225 -5.30 -2.79 18.75
N GLY A 226 -4.59 -3.58 19.58
CA GLY A 226 -4.24 -3.16 20.95
C GLY A 226 -3.83 -4.27 21.93
N ASN A 227 -3.82 -5.52 21.50
CA ASN A 227 -3.48 -6.69 22.32
C ASN A 227 -2.06 -6.58 22.92
N ARG A 228 -1.92 -6.87 24.22
CA ARG A 228 -0.72 -6.58 25.01
C ARG A 228 0.17 -7.79 25.26
N MET A 229 -0.12 -8.94 24.65
CA MET A 229 0.74 -10.12 24.75
C MET A 229 2.07 -9.94 24.01
N SER A 230 3.08 -10.67 24.46
CA SER A 230 4.37 -10.83 23.78
C SER A 230 4.29 -11.89 22.67
N LEU A 231 5.33 -11.98 21.84
CA LEU A 231 5.46 -13.04 20.83
C LEU A 231 5.58 -14.43 21.48
N SER A 232 6.25 -14.52 22.64
CA SER A 232 6.40 -15.78 23.40
C SER A 232 5.09 -16.22 24.08
N GLU A 233 4.29 -15.28 24.61
CA GLU A 233 2.95 -15.55 25.14
C GLU A 233 2.00 -16.01 24.01
N THR A 234 2.00 -15.28 22.89
CA THR A 234 1.21 -15.62 21.69
C THR A 234 1.55 -17.03 21.19
N ARG A 235 2.85 -17.36 21.07
CA ARG A 235 3.33 -18.69 20.68
C ARG A 235 2.86 -19.77 21.65
N SER A 236 3.01 -19.55 22.94
CA SER A 236 2.62 -20.51 23.99
C SER A 236 1.14 -20.89 23.89
N ILE A 237 0.24 -19.91 23.70
CA ILE A 237 -1.21 -20.15 23.52
C ILE A 237 -1.49 -21.01 22.29
N LEU A 238 -0.84 -20.71 21.17
CA LEU A 238 -1.06 -21.39 19.89
C LEU A 238 -0.51 -22.82 19.88
N GLU A 239 0.63 -23.07 20.53
CA GLU A 239 1.25 -24.40 20.59
C GLU A 239 0.67 -25.29 21.70
N THR A 240 0.37 -24.74 22.88
CA THR A 240 -0.03 -25.53 24.06
C THR A 240 -1.53 -25.53 24.36
N ARG A 241 -2.29 -24.56 23.82
CA ARG A 241 -3.68 -24.25 24.20
C ARG A 241 -3.89 -23.85 25.67
N MET A 242 -2.81 -23.61 26.42
CA MET A 242 -2.89 -23.19 27.82
C MET A 242 -3.11 -21.68 27.93
N ALA A 243 -3.98 -21.28 28.86
CA ALA A 243 -4.20 -19.87 29.20
C ALA A 243 -3.07 -19.33 30.09
N ILE A 244 -2.78 -18.05 29.94
CA ILE A 244 -1.69 -17.33 30.61
C ILE A 244 -2.27 -16.47 31.74
N GLY A 245 -1.86 -16.76 32.98
CA GLY A 245 -2.34 -16.07 34.17
C GLY A 245 -2.05 -14.57 34.13
N GLY A 246 -3.05 -13.76 34.49
CA GLY A 246 -2.94 -12.30 34.53
C GLY A 246 -3.16 -11.58 33.19
N ARG A 247 -3.45 -12.30 32.10
CA ARG A 247 -3.84 -11.71 30.80
C ARG A 247 -5.36 -11.76 30.60
N SER A 248 -5.91 -10.90 29.74
CA SER A 248 -7.35 -10.87 29.46
C SER A 248 -7.80 -12.11 28.68
N ILE A 249 -8.99 -12.64 28.98
CA ILE A 249 -9.59 -13.73 28.20
C ILE A 249 -9.86 -13.25 26.76
N ALA A 250 -10.26 -12.00 26.57
CA ALA A 250 -10.43 -11.43 25.23
C ALA A 250 -9.11 -11.46 24.43
N GLU A 251 -7.98 -11.09 25.04
CA GLU A 251 -6.67 -11.11 24.36
C GLU A 251 -6.23 -12.52 23.93
N HIS A 252 -6.63 -13.57 24.66
CA HIS A 252 -6.43 -14.97 24.22
C HIS A 252 -7.34 -15.31 23.03
N ASN A 253 -8.62 -14.91 23.13
CA ASN A 253 -9.65 -15.25 22.17
C ASN A 253 -9.42 -14.56 20.80
N GLU A 254 -8.85 -13.35 20.79
CA GLU A 254 -8.38 -12.68 19.56
C GLU A 254 -7.31 -13.49 18.82
N ILE A 255 -6.35 -14.04 19.57
CA ILE A 255 -5.24 -14.84 19.03
C ILE A 255 -5.77 -16.15 18.46
N ILE A 256 -6.68 -16.82 19.18
CA ILE A 256 -7.30 -18.09 18.77
C ILE A 256 -8.23 -17.89 17.57
N GLY A 257 -9.05 -16.84 17.55
CA GLY A 257 -9.96 -16.55 16.43
C GLY A 257 -9.23 -16.20 15.14
N LEU A 258 -8.19 -15.36 15.24
CA LEU A 258 -7.37 -15.05 14.08
C LEU A 258 -6.53 -16.25 13.61
N GLU A 259 -6.10 -17.14 14.51
CA GLU A 259 -5.51 -18.43 14.12
C GLU A 259 -6.51 -19.31 13.35
N ALA A 260 -7.75 -19.43 13.84
CA ALA A 260 -8.80 -20.19 13.17
C ALA A 260 -9.11 -19.61 11.76
N ALA A 261 -9.14 -18.29 11.63
CA ALA A 261 -9.31 -17.61 10.35
C ALA A 261 -8.14 -17.89 9.38
N LEU A 262 -6.89 -17.89 9.87
CA LEU A 262 -5.72 -18.27 9.08
C LEU A 262 -5.77 -19.74 8.62
N LYS A 263 -6.20 -20.67 9.48
CA LYS A 263 -6.34 -22.09 9.09
C LYS A 263 -7.38 -22.28 7.99
N TYR A 264 -8.55 -21.66 8.15
CA TYR A 264 -9.62 -21.65 7.14
C TYR A 264 -9.16 -21.05 5.79
N ILE A 265 -8.41 -19.94 5.82
CA ILE A 265 -7.84 -19.37 4.59
C ILE A 265 -6.90 -20.38 3.91
N ASN A 266 -5.96 -20.98 4.64
CA ASN A 266 -5.00 -21.93 4.08
C ASN A 266 -5.67 -23.19 3.50
N ALA A 267 -6.60 -23.79 4.25
CA ALA A 267 -7.29 -25.01 3.86
C ALA A 267 -8.28 -24.77 2.70
N THR A 268 -9.21 -23.83 2.90
CA THR A 268 -10.44 -23.73 2.11
C THR A 268 -10.38 -22.69 0.99
N LEU A 269 -9.59 -21.62 1.12
CA LEU A 269 -9.63 -20.46 0.20
C LEU A 269 -8.41 -20.32 -0.71
N ILE A 270 -7.21 -20.68 -0.24
CA ILE A 270 -5.97 -20.48 -1.02
C ILE A 270 -5.94 -21.34 -2.29
N ASN A 271 -6.35 -22.61 -2.22
CA ASN A 271 -6.33 -23.53 -3.34
C ASN A 271 -7.63 -23.53 -4.17
N ARG A 272 -8.61 -22.70 -3.81
CA ARG A 272 -9.95 -22.72 -4.42
C ARG A 272 -9.97 -21.94 -5.73
N LEU A 273 -10.15 -22.66 -6.83
CA LEU A 273 -10.46 -22.05 -8.13
C LEU A 273 -11.87 -21.44 -8.10
N GLY A 274 -11.97 -20.12 -8.28
CA GLY A 274 -13.25 -19.43 -8.31
C GLY A 274 -13.12 -17.95 -7.96
N SER A 275 -14.26 -17.29 -7.79
CA SER A 275 -14.36 -15.92 -7.28
C SER A 275 -14.17 -15.86 -5.76
N ILE A 276 -13.78 -14.69 -5.25
CA ILE A 276 -13.89 -14.30 -3.84
C ILE A 276 -15.29 -13.70 -3.65
N SER A 277 -16.16 -14.32 -2.87
CA SER A 277 -17.53 -13.86 -2.63
C SER A 277 -17.64 -12.99 -1.37
N VAL A 278 -18.85 -12.53 -1.05
CA VAL A 278 -19.13 -11.80 0.19
C VAL A 278 -19.04 -12.77 1.39
N GLU A 279 -19.57 -13.98 1.23
CA GLU A 279 -19.61 -15.04 2.24
C GLU A 279 -18.22 -15.46 2.71
N ASP A 280 -17.21 -15.48 1.83
CA ASP A 280 -15.82 -15.73 2.23
C ASP A 280 -15.34 -14.70 3.25
N ILE A 281 -15.68 -13.42 3.05
CA ILE A 281 -15.27 -12.32 3.93
C ILE A 281 -16.06 -12.41 5.25
N LEU A 282 -17.34 -12.82 5.21
CA LEU A 282 -18.12 -13.12 6.41
C LEU A 282 -17.53 -14.29 7.19
N GLU A 283 -17.17 -15.41 6.55
CA GLU A 283 -16.61 -16.60 7.20
C GLU A 283 -15.18 -16.38 7.73
N ILE A 284 -14.37 -15.54 7.08
CA ILE A 284 -13.11 -15.04 7.68
C ILE A 284 -13.42 -14.22 8.94
N HIS A 285 -14.32 -13.23 8.86
CA HIS A 285 -14.68 -12.38 10.01
C HIS A 285 -15.27 -13.17 11.18
N LYS A 286 -16.13 -14.14 10.89
CA LYS A 286 -16.75 -15.08 11.83
C LYS A 286 -15.71 -15.84 12.64
N ARG A 287 -14.60 -16.26 12.02
CA ARG A 287 -13.49 -16.90 12.74
C ARG A 287 -12.66 -15.89 13.53
N VAL A 288 -12.38 -14.71 12.97
CA VAL A 288 -11.65 -13.61 13.65
C VAL A 288 -12.33 -13.20 14.96
N MET A 289 -13.65 -13.01 14.94
CA MET A 289 -14.42 -12.49 16.09
C MET A 289 -15.15 -13.57 16.89
N GLY A 290 -15.36 -14.79 16.38
CA GLY A 290 -16.26 -15.79 16.97
C GLY A 290 -15.89 -16.32 18.36
N PHE A 291 -14.69 -16.05 18.86
CA PHE A 291 -14.30 -16.31 20.25
C PHE A 291 -14.40 -15.07 21.16
N VAL A 292 -14.47 -13.86 20.59
CA VAL A 292 -14.46 -12.57 21.28
C VAL A 292 -15.87 -12.02 21.42
N ASP A 293 -16.60 -11.94 20.31
CA ASP A 293 -18.03 -11.62 20.23
C ASP A 293 -18.69 -12.58 19.21
N PRO A 294 -19.27 -13.70 19.66
CA PRO A 294 -19.90 -14.67 18.77
C PRO A 294 -21.13 -14.12 18.03
N LEU A 295 -21.82 -13.12 18.59
CA LEU A 295 -23.12 -12.64 18.08
C LEU A 295 -22.94 -11.74 16.86
N GLU A 296 -21.93 -10.86 16.90
CA GLU A 296 -21.56 -9.99 15.77
C GLU A 296 -20.60 -10.69 14.78
N SER A 297 -20.12 -11.90 15.11
CA SER A 297 -19.14 -12.61 14.28
C SER A 297 -19.73 -13.06 12.94
N GLY A 298 -19.13 -12.59 11.84
CA GLY A 298 -19.62 -12.85 10.48
C GLY A 298 -20.89 -12.08 10.10
N VAL A 299 -21.34 -11.11 10.90
CA VAL A 299 -22.57 -10.33 10.66
C VAL A 299 -22.22 -8.87 10.34
N PHE A 300 -22.89 -8.27 9.36
CA PHE A 300 -22.74 -6.84 9.07
C PHE A 300 -23.33 -5.98 10.18
N ARG A 301 -22.64 -4.90 10.56
CA ARG A 301 -23.10 -3.99 11.62
C ARG A 301 -24.44 -3.36 11.26
N GLN A 302 -25.36 -3.35 12.22
CA GLN A 302 -26.67 -2.68 12.09
C GLN A 302 -26.63 -1.20 12.53
N THR A 303 -25.52 -0.74 13.11
CA THR A 303 -25.34 0.60 13.68
C THR A 303 -24.25 1.40 12.96
N GLN A 304 -24.32 2.73 13.06
CA GLN A 304 -23.26 3.60 12.54
C GLN A 304 -22.11 3.72 13.54
N VAL A 305 -20.88 3.65 13.04
CA VAL A 305 -19.64 3.72 13.82
C VAL A 305 -18.75 4.87 13.34
N PHE A 306 -17.78 5.27 14.15
CA PHE A 306 -16.85 6.37 13.87
C PHE A 306 -15.41 5.88 14.08
N VAL A 307 -14.57 5.98 13.06
CA VAL A 307 -13.27 5.28 13.00
C VAL A 307 -12.14 6.32 12.94
N GLY A 308 -11.85 6.92 14.09
CA GLY A 308 -10.96 8.07 14.17
C GLY A 308 -11.52 9.25 13.38
N GLY A 309 -10.79 9.70 12.36
CA GLY A 309 -11.26 10.75 11.43
C GLY A 309 -12.13 10.26 10.25
N HIS A 310 -12.50 8.98 10.21
CA HIS A 310 -13.32 8.40 9.13
C HIS A 310 -14.76 8.11 9.58
N VAL A 311 -15.72 8.47 8.74
CA VAL A 311 -17.13 8.12 8.88
C VAL A 311 -17.47 7.13 7.76
N PRO A 312 -17.51 5.82 8.03
CA PRO A 312 -17.83 4.82 7.02
C PRO A 312 -19.29 4.91 6.55
N PRO A 313 -19.65 4.29 5.42
CA PRO A 313 -21.02 4.25 4.91
C PRO A 313 -22.04 3.71 5.94
N GLY A 314 -23.25 4.26 5.92
CA GLY A 314 -24.32 3.85 6.84
C GLY A 314 -24.79 2.40 6.60
N PRO A 315 -25.22 1.66 7.64
CA PRO A 315 -25.56 0.23 7.59
C PRO A 315 -26.36 -0.25 6.37
N SER A 316 -27.41 0.49 6.00
CA SER A 316 -28.28 0.18 4.85
C SER A 316 -27.57 0.07 3.50
N HIS A 317 -26.34 0.58 3.37
CA HIS A 317 -25.54 0.51 2.15
C HIS A 317 -24.50 -0.62 2.17
N ILE A 318 -24.24 -1.24 3.33
CA ILE A 318 -23.11 -2.18 3.50
C ILE A 318 -23.26 -3.38 2.57
N GLY A 319 -24.43 -4.01 2.49
CA GLY A 319 -24.66 -5.15 1.59
C GLY A 319 -24.34 -4.82 0.13
N THR A 320 -24.94 -3.74 -0.41
CA THR A 320 -24.68 -3.29 -1.79
C THR A 320 -23.22 -2.89 -2.02
N LEU A 321 -22.54 -2.32 -1.02
CA LEU A 321 -21.12 -1.98 -1.12
C LEU A 321 -20.21 -3.21 -1.09
N MET A 322 -20.58 -4.24 -0.31
CA MET A 322 -19.85 -5.51 -0.25
C MET A 322 -20.06 -6.35 -1.51
N GLU A 323 -21.26 -6.34 -2.10
CA GLU A 323 -21.50 -6.90 -3.43
C GLU A 323 -20.67 -6.19 -4.52
N ASN A 324 -20.69 -4.86 -4.55
CA ASN A 324 -19.84 -4.09 -5.46
C ASN A 324 -18.34 -4.31 -5.20
N PHE A 325 -17.95 -4.63 -3.96
CA PHE A 325 -16.58 -4.99 -3.61
C PHE A 325 -16.21 -6.39 -4.12
N SER A 326 -17.08 -7.39 -3.96
CA SER A 326 -16.96 -8.73 -4.56
C SER A 326 -16.85 -8.64 -6.08
N LEU A 327 -17.76 -7.92 -6.75
CA LEU A 327 -17.70 -7.69 -8.20
C LEU A 327 -16.39 -7.00 -8.63
N TRP A 328 -15.86 -6.09 -7.81
CA TRP A 328 -14.56 -5.47 -8.07
C TRP A 328 -13.36 -6.40 -7.84
N LEU A 329 -13.36 -7.24 -6.78
CA LEU A 329 -12.31 -8.22 -6.51
C LEU A 329 -12.14 -9.18 -7.70
N ASN A 330 -13.26 -9.56 -8.33
CA ASN A 330 -13.31 -10.54 -9.41
C ASN A 330 -13.30 -9.94 -10.83
N SER A 331 -13.24 -8.60 -10.97
CA SER A 331 -13.27 -7.98 -12.30
C SER A 331 -11.95 -8.11 -13.05
N GLU A 332 -12.00 -8.33 -14.36
CA GLU A 332 -10.81 -8.50 -15.22
C GLU A 332 -9.81 -7.34 -15.12
N SER A 333 -10.31 -6.10 -15.00
CA SER A 333 -9.48 -4.90 -14.79
C SER A 333 -8.72 -4.90 -13.46
N THR A 334 -9.22 -5.61 -12.44
CA THR A 334 -8.58 -5.78 -11.14
C THR A 334 -7.60 -6.94 -11.14
N LEU A 335 -7.93 -8.05 -11.80
CA LEU A 335 -7.05 -9.22 -11.95
C LEU A 335 -5.81 -8.93 -12.81
N ARG A 336 -5.85 -7.89 -13.66
CA ARG A 336 -4.68 -7.35 -14.39
C ARG A 336 -3.76 -6.46 -13.55
N LEU A 337 -4.15 -6.07 -12.32
CA LEU A 337 -3.31 -5.27 -11.44
C LEU A 337 -2.19 -6.12 -10.84
N HIS A 338 -1.05 -5.49 -10.57
CA HIS A 338 0.05 -6.13 -9.83
C HIS A 338 -0.46 -6.67 -8.48
N PRO A 339 -0.23 -7.94 -8.10
CA PRO A 339 -0.84 -8.55 -6.92
C PRO A 339 -0.68 -7.76 -5.61
N VAL A 340 0.51 -7.20 -5.37
CA VAL A 340 0.77 -6.28 -4.25
C VAL A 340 -0.12 -5.02 -4.26
N ARG A 341 -0.34 -4.40 -5.43
CA ARG A 341 -1.28 -3.28 -5.57
C ARG A 341 -2.73 -3.74 -5.40
N PHE A 342 -3.11 -4.90 -5.97
CA PHE A 342 -4.45 -5.48 -5.82
C PHE A 342 -4.79 -5.74 -4.35
N ALA A 343 -3.93 -6.47 -3.63
CA ALA A 343 -4.12 -6.80 -2.22
C ALA A 343 -4.21 -5.55 -1.33
N ALA A 344 -3.36 -4.54 -1.56
CA ALA A 344 -3.41 -3.27 -0.83
C ALA A 344 -4.68 -2.47 -1.13
N LEU A 345 -5.16 -2.47 -2.39
CA LEU A 345 -6.44 -1.85 -2.76
C LEU A 345 -7.63 -2.59 -2.13
N ALA A 346 -7.60 -3.93 -2.07
CA ALA A 346 -8.61 -4.75 -1.42
C ALA A 346 -8.67 -4.48 0.09
N HIS A 347 -7.51 -4.46 0.77
CA HIS A 347 -7.39 -4.04 2.16
C HIS A 347 -8.03 -2.67 2.40
N TYR A 348 -7.61 -1.66 1.64
CA TYR A 348 -8.12 -0.29 1.83
C TYR A 348 -9.64 -0.21 1.64
N LYS A 349 -10.17 -0.83 0.57
CA LYS A 349 -11.62 -0.84 0.28
C LYS A 349 -12.41 -1.47 1.42
N LEU A 350 -11.97 -2.61 1.97
CA LEU A 350 -12.68 -3.26 3.09
C LEU A 350 -12.63 -2.42 4.38
N VAL A 351 -11.47 -1.84 4.73
CA VAL A 351 -11.35 -0.93 5.88
C VAL A 351 -12.21 0.33 5.72
N HIS A 352 -12.34 0.84 4.50
CA HIS A 352 -13.09 2.06 4.19
C HIS A 352 -14.62 1.85 4.19
N ILE A 353 -15.10 0.70 3.68
CA ILE A 353 -16.51 0.28 3.81
C ILE A 353 -16.84 0.02 5.29
N HIS A 354 -15.89 -0.57 6.03
CA HIS A 354 -16.01 -0.90 7.45
C HIS A 354 -17.30 -1.70 7.75
N PRO A 355 -17.49 -2.90 7.15
CA PRO A 355 -18.77 -3.60 7.17
C PRO A 355 -19.17 -4.20 8.53
N PHE A 356 -18.23 -4.36 9.46
CA PHE A 356 -18.43 -5.04 10.75
C PHE A 356 -18.38 -4.06 11.93
N THR A 357 -18.81 -4.46 13.13
CA THR A 357 -18.74 -3.66 14.37
C THR A 357 -17.31 -3.55 14.90
N ASP A 358 -16.61 -4.68 15.00
CA ASP A 358 -15.16 -4.79 15.20
C ASP A 358 -14.59 -5.78 14.16
N GLY A 359 -13.33 -6.20 14.24
CA GLY A 359 -12.72 -7.20 13.35
C GLY A 359 -12.30 -6.66 11.98
N ASN A 360 -12.76 -5.48 11.56
CA ASN A 360 -12.51 -4.89 10.23
C ASN A 360 -11.03 -4.84 9.84
N GLY A 361 -10.15 -4.32 10.71
CA GLY A 361 -8.70 -4.22 10.43
C GLY A 361 -8.04 -5.60 10.30
N ARG A 362 -8.33 -6.50 11.24
CA ARG A 362 -7.87 -7.90 11.24
C ARG A 362 -8.29 -8.65 9.98
N THR A 363 -9.58 -8.57 9.63
CA THR A 363 -10.16 -9.19 8.43
C THR A 363 -9.57 -8.62 7.14
N SER A 364 -9.33 -7.31 7.08
CA SER A 364 -8.73 -6.66 5.91
C SER A 364 -7.26 -7.05 5.69
N ARG A 365 -6.48 -7.26 6.76
CA ARG A 365 -5.11 -7.78 6.67
C ARG A 365 -5.08 -9.26 6.31
N LEU A 366 -6.09 -10.05 6.72
CA LEU A 366 -6.26 -11.44 6.28
C LEU A 366 -6.66 -11.54 4.80
N LEU A 367 -7.62 -10.74 4.32
CA LEU A 367 -8.01 -10.69 2.90
C LEU A 367 -6.84 -10.27 2.00
N MET A 368 -6.07 -9.26 2.43
CA MET A 368 -4.82 -8.85 1.78
C MET A 368 -3.84 -10.02 1.63
N ASN A 369 -3.60 -10.75 2.72
CA ASN A 369 -2.66 -11.87 2.71
C ASN A 369 -3.18 -13.07 1.92
N MET A 370 -4.49 -13.37 1.94
CA MET A 370 -5.10 -14.37 1.07
C MET A 370 -4.84 -14.09 -0.42
N ILE A 371 -5.08 -12.86 -0.88
CA ILE A 371 -4.85 -12.44 -2.28
C ILE A 371 -3.37 -12.58 -2.66
N LEU A 372 -2.46 -12.17 -1.77
CA LEU A 372 -1.02 -12.31 -1.96
C LEU A 372 -0.58 -13.78 -2.03
N MET A 373 -1.13 -14.63 -1.17
CA MET A 373 -0.78 -16.04 -1.07
C MET A 373 -1.36 -16.85 -2.25
N GLN A 374 -2.55 -16.52 -2.74
CA GLN A 374 -3.07 -17.03 -4.02
C GLN A 374 -2.14 -16.66 -5.20
N ALA A 375 -1.50 -15.49 -5.16
CA ALA A 375 -0.51 -15.05 -6.15
C ALA A 375 0.95 -15.51 -5.85
N GLY A 376 1.15 -16.45 -4.92
CA GLY A 376 2.47 -17.06 -4.63
C GLY A 376 3.43 -16.23 -3.76
N TYR A 377 2.95 -15.16 -3.11
CA TYR A 377 3.73 -14.36 -2.15
C TYR A 377 3.55 -14.89 -0.72
N PRO A 378 4.51 -14.66 0.20
CA PRO A 378 4.30 -14.95 1.61
C PRO A 378 3.25 -14.01 2.25
N PRO A 379 2.62 -14.40 3.37
CA PRO A 379 1.76 -13.51 4.16
C PRO A 379 2.57 -12.31 4.65
N VAL A 380 2.11 -11.09 4.36
CA VAL A 380 2.82 -9.87 4.70
C VAL A 380 2.60 -9.51 6.17
N ILE A 381 3.71 -9.19 6.84
CA ILE A 381 3.73 -8.79 8.25
C ILE A 381 3.85 -7.27 8.32
N ILE A 382 2.75 -6.60 8.64
CA ILE A 382 2.74 -5.20 9.07
C ILE A 382 3.12 -5.18 10.57
N PRO A 383 4.22 -4.54 11.01
CA PRO A 383 4.62 -4.61 12.41
C PRO A 383 3.78 -3.70 13.31
N LYS A 384 3.55 -4.15 14.55
CA LYS A 384 2.84 -3.33 15.56
C LYS A 384 3.58 -2.04 15.94
N GLY A 385 4.90 -1.98 15.81
CA GLY A 385 5.68 -0.75 15.98
C GLY A 385 5.37 0.31 14.91
N GLU A 386 5.01 -0.12 13.69
CA GLU A 386 4.65 0.78 12.59
C GLU A 386 3.15 1.14 12.56
N ARG A 387 2.40 0.87 13.65
CA ARG A 387 0.97 1.21 13.80
C ARG A 387 0.66 2.64 13.36
N HIS A 388 1.47 3.62 13.77
CA HIS A 388 1.28 5.02 13.39
C HIS A 388 1.47 5.27 11.88
N LYS A 389 2.43 4.60 11.23
CA LYS A 389 2.70 4.70 9.78
C LYS A 389 1.58 4.04 8.96
N TYR A 390 1.05 2.91 9.44
CA TYR A 390 -0.13 2.23 8.89
C TYR A 390 -1.39 3.11 8.93
N TYR A 391 -1.79 3.64 10.10
CA TYR A 391 -2.98 4.50 10.16
C TYR A 391 -2.80 5.82 9.41
N ARG A 392 -1.60 6.44 9.44
CA ARG A 392 -1.31 7.68 8.68
C ARG A 392 -1.41 7.49 7.16
N THR A 393 -1.04 6.32 6.63
CA THR A 393 -1.19 6.03 5.19
C THR A 393 -2.64 5.71 4.81
N LEU A 394 -3.43 5.09 5.68
CA LEU A 394 -4.89 4.97 5.51
C LEU A 394 -5.60 6.33 5.55
N GLU A 395 -5.17 7.26 6.42
CA GLU A 395 -5.66 8.64 6.42
C GLU A 395 -5.40 9.36 5.10
N PHE A 396 -4.20 9.21 4.51
CA PHE A 396 -3.91 9.80 3.21
C PHE A 396 -4.78 9.20 2.10
N ALA A 397 -5.05 7.89 2.15
CA ALA A 397 -5.94 7.22 1.21
C ALA A 397 -7.39 7.74 1.33
N ASN A 398 -7.91 7.90 2.55
CA ASN A 398 -9.22 8.53 2.81
C ASN A 398 -9.28 9.99 2.33
N LYS A 399 -8.14 10.70 2.30
CA LYS A 399 -8.00 12.07 1.75
C LYS A 399 -7.73 12.10 0.24
N GLY A 400 -7.59 10.95 -0.42
CA GLY A 400 -7.46 10.79 -1.87
C GLY A 400 -6.11 10.24 -2.38
N ASP A 401 -5.01 10.34 -1.62
CA ASP A 401 -3.73 9.74 -2.05
C ASP A 401 -3.54 8.35 -1.45
N ILE A 402 -3.90 7.34 -2.23
CA ILE A 402 -3.74 5.94 -1.83
C ILE A 402 -2.30 5.42 -1.99
N ARG A 403 -1.44 6.11 -2.76
CA ARG A 403 -0.11 5.61 -3.13
C ARG A 403 0.83 5.43 -1.93
N PRO A 404 0.84 6.31 -0.90
CA PRO A 404 1.56 6.04 0.35
C PRO A 404 1.16 4.71 1.01
N PHE A 405 -0.11 4.31 0.94
CA PHE A 405 -0.55 3.01 1.46
C PHE A 405 -0.08 1.85 0.57
N LEU A 406 -0.15 1.99 -0.77
CA LEU A 406 0.37 0.98 -1.70
C LEU A 406 1.88 0.73 -1.51
N ARG A 407 2.66 1.81 -1.34
CA ARG A 407 4.11 1.75 -1.04
C ARG A 407 4.38 1.10 0.30
N PHE A 408 3.60 1.44 1.33
CA PHE A 408 3.77 0.86 2.67
C PHE A 408 3.55 -0.66 2.67
N ILE A 409 2.53 -1.15 1.96
CA ILE A 409 2.34 -2.60 1.80
C ILE A 409 3.47 -3.20 0.96
N ALA A 410 3.90 -2.56 -0.13
CA ALA A 410 5.03 -3.04 -0.93
C ALA A 410 6.35 -3.12 -0.13
N GLU A 411 6.64 -2.14 0.72
CA GLU A 411 7.78 -2.12 1.65
C GLU A 411 7.71 -3.30 2.65
N CYS A 412 6.53 -3.56 3.22
CA CYS A 412 6.30 -4.72 4.09
C CYS A 412 6.46 -6.05 3.34
N THR A 413 6.00 -6.15 2.09
CA THR A 413 6.20 -7.32 1.22
C THR A 413 7.68 -7.53 0.90
N GLU A 414 8.41 -6.48 0.50
CA GLU A 414 9.84 -6.54 0.17
C GLU A 414 10.67 -7.01 1.38
N ARG A 415 10.34 -6.52 2.58
CA ARG A 415 10.94 -6.95 3.85
C ARG A 415 10.60 -8.40 4.23
N THR A 416 9.35 -8.81 4.08
CA THR A 416 8.92 -10.20 4.36
C THR A 416 9.66 -11.18 3.44
N LEU A 417 9.75 -10.86 2.14
CA LEU A 417 10.52 -11.65 1.17
C LEU A 417 12.02 -11.67 1.50
N ASN A 418 12.62 -10.54 1.89
CA ASN A 418 14.01 -10.50 2.35
C ASN A 418 14.25 -11.46 3.53
N GLN A 419 13.32 -11.53 4.50
CA GLN A 419 13.44 -12.42 5.67
C GLN A 419 13.40 -13.90 5.28
N PHE A 420 12.49 -14.31 4.38
CA PHE A 420 12.45 -15.68 3.84
C PHE A 420 13.71 -16.04 3.05
N LEU A 421 14.25 -15.11 2.25
CA LEU A 421 15.47 -15.32 1.47
C LEU A 421 16.73 -15.37 2.36
N LEU A 422 16.83 -14.53 3.39
CA LEU A 422 17.96 -14.53 4.33
C LEU A 422 17.97 -15.81 5.17
N SER A 423 16.85 -16.15 5.80
CA SER A 423 16.70 -17.35 6.66
C SER A 423 16.93 -18.69 5.94
N THR A 424 17.09 -18.69 4.62
CA THR A 424 17.32 -19.88 3.79
C THR A 424 18.64 -19.87 3.02
N THR A 425 19.35 -18.74 2.97
CA THR A 425 20.65 -18.61 2.27
C THR A 425 21.85 -18.54 3.21
N THR A 426 21.70 -18.11 4.47
CA THR A 426 22.74 -18.16 5.50
C THR A 426 22.54 -19.31 6.49
N GLU A 427 23.64 -19.85 7.03
CA GLU A 427 23.68 -21.05 7.87
C GLU A 427 23.18 -20.84 9.32
N PHE A 428 22.07 -20.11 9.51
CA PHE A 428 21.40 -19.89 10.81
C PHE A 428 20.69 -21.16 11.31
N SER A 429 21.49 -22.18 11.58
CA SER A 429 21.06 -23.50 12.08
C SER A 429 20.62 -23.47 13.54
N THR A 430 21.12 -22.53 14.36
CA THR A 430 20.69 -22.35 15.77
C THR A 430 19.63 -21.27 15.92
N ASP A 431 19.94 -20.00 15.66
CA ASP A 431 19.11 -18.86 16.09
C ASP A 431 18.78 -17.91 14.95
N ILE A 432 17.48 -17.65 14.79
CA ILE A 432 16.97 -16.50 14.03
C ILE A 432 16.81 -15.37 15.04
N PRO A 433 17.38 -14.17 14.82
CA PRO A 433 17.13 -13.03 15.71
C PRO A 433 15.63 -12.76 15.86
N GLU A 434 15.17 -12.46 17.07
CA GLU A 434 13.86 -11.86 17.26
C GLU A 434 13.80 -10.53 16.49
N LEU A 435 12.60 -10.09 16.10
CA LEU A 435 12.40 -8.92 15.22
C LEU A 435 12.73 -7.59 15.93
N ASP A 436 14.02 -7.33 16.09
CA ASP A 436 14.58 -6.07 16.54
C ASP A 436 14.46 -5.03 15.41
N TYR A 437 13.30 -4.38 15.38
CA TYR A 437 12.97 -3.31 14.44
C TYR A 437 13.78 -2.02 14.67
N ASP A 438 14.47 -1.87 15.81
CA ASP A 438 15.23 -0.66 16.13
C ASP A 438 16.61 -0.68 15.44
N ASN A 439 17.21 -1.87 15.23
CA ASN A 439 18.56 -2.01 14.68
C ASN A 439 18.66 -2.04 13.13
N ILE A 440 17.55 -2.11 12.39
CA ILE A 440 17.60 -2.14 10.90
C ILE A 440 17.89 -0.76 10.28
N ILE A 441 17.66 0.33 11.03
CA ILE A 441 17.72 1.72 10.51
C ILE A 441 19.17 2.24 10.35
N ILE A 442 20.18 1.56 10.91
CA ILE A 442 21.54 2.13 11.08
C ILE A 442 22.48 1.87 9.88
N ASN A 443 22.16 0.93 8.98
CA ASN A 443 23.09 0.43 7.95
C ASN A 443 22.75 0.83 6.49
N GLU A 444 22.25 2.05 6.27
CA GLU A 444 22.37 2.74 4.97
C GLU A 444 22.90 4.17 5.21
N SER A 445 24.17 4.41 4.87
CA SER A 445 24.90 5.68 5.05
C SER A 445 25.90 5.94 3.93
#